data_AF-A0A497PGJ4-F1
#
_entry.id   AF-A0A497PGJ4-F1
#
_cell.length_a   1.000
_cell.length_b   1.000
_cell.length_c   1.000
_cell.angle_alpha   90.00
_cell.angle_beta   90.00
_cell.angle_gamma   90.00
#
_symmetry.space_group_name_H-M   'P 1'
#
loop_
_entity.id
_entity.type
_entity.pdbx_description
1 polymer ?
#
loop_
_entity_poly.entity_id
_entity_poly.type
_entity_poly.pdbx_seq_one_letter_code
_entity_poly.pdbx_strand_id
1 'polypeptide(L)'
;MSGVSVIKSPWSGYLEEIAQSSSRLDFSSPFIKREAVDTLIDAQLTMSGVTSFKFARFLSGASDIDALESLLDNGAAMYSLGSLHAKVYVFDECAIVTSANLTRPGLSENVEYGIEVTEPSLVETIRSDLQDLFKRASVIERSWLESTRLLLKRVSPHEKLCYERAANDVIAGRNVILDSLTGWLKAVYSLILQLSKMEFTLDEMYGFESVLAEMYPDNRHIAAKIRQTLQYLRDMGLIEFVGRGQYHLCC
;
A
#
# COMPACT_ATOMS: atom_id res chain seq x y z
N MET A 1 -13.70 26.39 -23.80
CA MET A 1 -13.71 24.94 -24.12
C MET A 1 -14.09 24.22 -22.84
N SER A 2 -14.84 23.11 -22.91
CA SER A 2 -15.14 22.34 -21.70
C SER A 2 -13.82 21.84 -21.11
N GLY A 3 -13.53 22.17 -19.84
CA GLY A 3 -12.33 21.70 -19.13
C GLY A 3 -12.38 20.21 -18.77
N VAL A 4 -13.09 19.41 -19.55
CA VAL A 4 -13.29 17.98 -19.38
C VAL A 4 -13.21 17.31 -20.74
N SER A 5 -12.38 16.26 -20.85
CA SER A 5 -12.18 15.43 -22.03
C SER A 5 -12.27 13.94 -21.65
N VAL A 6 -12.40 13.06 -22.65
CA VAL A 6 -12.48 11.61 -22.42
C VAL A 6 -11.11 10.98 -22.64
N ILE A 7 -10.71 10.10 -21.71
CA ILE A 7 -9.54 9.22 -21.84
C ILE A 7 -10.03 7.80 -22.13
N LYS A 8 -9.48 7.15 -23.16
CA LYS A 8 -9.76 5.75 -23.49
C LYS A 8 -8.45 4.98 -23.60
N SER A 9 -8.47 3.69 -23.28
CA SER A 9 -7.35 2.80 -23.56
C SER A 9 -7.06 2.69 -25.07
N PRO A 10 -5.78 2.52 -25.48
CA PRO A 10 -4.59 2.66 -24.66
C PRO A 10 -4.29 4.15 -24.40
N TRP A 11 -3.80 4.47 -23.21
CA TRP A 11 -3.45 5.84 -22.83
C TRP A 11 -2.04 5.96 -22.24
N SER A 12 -1.21 4.91 -22.33
CA SER A 12 0.20 4.94 -21.89
C SER A 12 1.02 6.02 -22.58
N GLY A 13 0.89 6.20 -23.90
CA GLY A 13 1.62 7.24 -24.62
C GLY A 13 1.21 8.66 -24.20
N TYR A 14 -0.08 8.84 -23.88
CA TYR A 14 -0.56 10.11 -23.36
C TYR A 14 -0.09 10.37 -21.92
N LEU A 15 -0.05 9.32 -21.07
CA LEU A 15 0.54 9.40 -19.73
C LEU A 15 2.02 9.82 -19.79
N GLU A 16 2.77 9.28 -20.74
CA GLU A 16 4.18 9.62 -20.94
C GLU A 16 4.35 11.09 -21.37
N GLU A 17 3.54 11.56 -22.33
CA GLU A 17 3.54 12.95 -22.80
C GLU A 17 3.28 13.94 -21.64
N ILE A 18 2.21 13.72 -20.87
CA ILE A 18 1.86 14.61 -19.75
C ILE A 18 2.87 14.52 -18.60
N ALA A 19 3.46 13.35 -18.37
CA ALA A 19 4.50 13.18 -17.36
C ALA A 19 5.75 13.99 -17.74
N GLN A 20 6.20 13.92 -18.99
CA GLN A 20 7.37 14.65 -19.49
C GLN A 20 7.16 16.17 -19.49
N SER A 21 5.91 16.65 -19.60
CA SER A 21 5.59 18.07 -19.54
C SER A 21 5.22 18.59 -18.15
N SER A 22 5.30 17.74 -17.11
CA SER A 22 4.92 18.10 -15.74
C SER A 22 6.12 18.05 -14.80
N SER A 23 5.97 18.67 -13.65
CA SER A 23 6.94 18.68 -12.55
C SER A 23 6.49 17.82 -11.35
N ARG A 24 5.19 17.57 -11.23
CA ARG A 24 4.60 16.84 -10.10
C ARG A 24 3.50 15.87 -10.54
N LEU A 25 3.40 14.77 -9.81
CA LEU A 25 2.32 13.81 -9.89
C LEU A 25 1.88 13.37 -8.49
N ASP A 26 0.63 13.68 -8.12
CA ASP A 26 -0.05 13.05 -7.00
C ASP A 26 -0.97 11.95 -7.58
N PHE A 27 -0.85 10.69 -7.10
CA PHE A 27 -1.66 9.60 -7.65
C PHE A 27 -2.28 8.66 -6.60
N SER A 28 -3.35 7.98 -7.02
CA SER A 28 -3.89 6.81 -6.34
C SER A 28 -3.95 5.64 -7.31
N SER A 29 -3.49 4.47 -6.89
CA SER A 29 -3.66 3.25 -7.66
C SER A 29 -3.57 2.01 -6.76
N PRO A 30 -4.63 1.19 -6.65
CA PRO A 30 -4.60 -0.02 -5.84
C PRO A 30 -3.51 -1.00 -6.28
N PHE A 31 -3.26 -1.08 -7.59
CA PHE A 31 -2.28 -1.99 -8.17
C PHE A 31 -1.21 -1.21 -8.91
N ILE A 32 0.05 -1.57 -8.67
CA ILE A 32 1.22 -0.88 -9.23
C ILE A 32 2.21 -1.91 -9.75
N LYS A 33 2.62 -1.79 -11.00
CA LYS A 33 3.62 -2.66 -11.64
C LYS A 33 4.83 -1.89 -12.12
N ARG A 34 5.98 -2.58 -12.14
CA ARG A 34 7.29 -1.97 -12.38
C ARG A 34 7.37 -1.27 -13.73
N GLU A 35 6.94 -1.94 -14.79
CA GLU A 35 6.98 -1.41 -16.16
C GLU A 35 6.25 -0.06 -16.31
N ALA A 36 5.12 0.13 -15.62
CA ALA A 36 4.35 1.37 -15.67
C ALA A 36 4.97 2.49 -14.82
N VAL A 37 5.65 2.12 -13.73
CA VAL A 37 6.35 3.06 -12.86
C VAL A 37 7.60 3.60 -13.52
N ASP A 38 8.35 2.78 -14.26
CA ASP A 38 9.58 3.19 -14.92
C ASP A 38 9.32 4.35 -15.90
N THR A 39 8.20 4.33 -16.63
CA THR A 39 7.78 5.45 -17.50
C THR A 39 7.59 6.78 -16.75
N LEU A 40 7.15 6.75 -15.50
CA LEU A 40 6.97 7.96 -14.68
C LEU A 40 8.28 8.45 -14.07
N ILE A 41 9.17 7.52 -13.71
CA ILE A 41 10.48 7.85 -13.13
C ILE A 41 11.37 8.57 -14.14
N ASP A 42 11.32 8.15 -15.41
CA ASP A 42 12.07 8.77 -16.50
C ASP A 42 11.70 10.26 -16.69
N ALA A 43 10.50 10.66 -16.29
CA ALA A 43 10.03 12.04 -16.33
C ALA A 43 10.51 12.92 -15.16
N GLN A 44 11.24 12.37 -14.17
CA GLN A 44 11.83 13.10 -13.04
C GLN A 44 10.83 13.94 -12.20
N LEU A 45 9.61 13.43 -12.06
CA LEU A 45 8.53 14.07 -11.33
C LEU A 45 8.76 14.06 -9.81
N THR A 46 8.30 15.12 -9.13
CA THR A 46 8.02 15.04 -7.68
C THR A 46 6.75 14.22 -7.49
N MET A 47 6.86 13.06 -6.85
CA MET A 47 5.76 12.10 -6.76
C MET A 47 5.24 11.89 -5.34
N SER A 48 3.92 11.80 -5.21
CA SER A 48 3.24 11.29 -4.00
C SER A 48 2.14 10.32 -4.40
N GLY A 49 2.08 9.15 -3.77
CA GLY A 49 1.21 8.07 -4.22
C GLY A 49 0.55 7.30 -3.09
N VAL A 50 -0.73 6.96 -3.24
CA VAL A 50 -1.41 5.99 -2.36
C VAL A 50 -1.72 4.70 -3.10
N THR A 51 -1.43 3.56 -2.48
CA THR A 51 -1.70 2.22 -3.01
C THR A 51 -2.33 1.31 -1.95
N SER A 52 -2.70 0.09 -2.33
CA SER A 52 -3.13 -0.95 -1.40
C SER A 52 -1.94 -1.88 -1.07
N PHE A 53 -1.20 -1.60 0.00
CA PHE A 53 -0.05 -2.41 0.41
C PHE A 53 -0.50 -3.68 1.16
N LYS A 54 -1.22 -4.59 0.50
CA LYS A 54 -1.57 -5.89 1.10
C LYS A 54 -0.66 -6.98 0.58
N PHE A 55 -0.15 -7.83 1.47
CA PHE A 55 0.73 -8.95 1.11
C PHE A 55 0.18 -9.79 -0.06
N ALA A 56 -1.13 -10.09 -0.02
CA ALA A 56 -1.83 -10.84 -1.06
C ALA A 56 -1.73 -10.23 -2.48
N ARG A 57 -1.54 -8.90 -2.61
CA ARG A 57 -1.39 -8.23 -3.91
C ARG A 57 -0.05 -8.50 -4.55
N PHE A 58 0.99 -8.55 -3.74
CA PHE A 58 2.33 -8.93 -4.19
C PHE A 58 2.42 -10.42 -4.47
N LEU A 59 1.79 -11.24 -3.60
CA LEU A 59 1.78 -12.68 -3.77
C LEU A 59 1.07 -13.12 -5.06
N SER A 60 -0.09 -12.54 -5.36
CA SER A 60 -0.85 -12.79 -6.61
C SER A 60 -0.22 -12.17 -7.86
N GLY A 61 0.78 -11.28 -7.73
CA GLY A 61 1.36 -10.55 -8.84
C GLY A 61 0.44 -9.45 -9.41
N ALA A 62 -0.55 -9.01 -8.64
CA ALA A 62 -1.35 -7.82 -8.97
C ALA A 62 -0.53 -6.54 -8.83
N SER A 63 0.37 -6.49 -7.84
CA SER A 63 1.36 -5.43 -7.65
C SER A 63 2.76 -5.99 -7.56
N ASP A 64 3.76 -5.23 -8.00
CA ASP A 64 5.16 -5.59 -7.90
C ASP A 64 5.81 -4.85 -6.72
N ILE A 65 6.52 -5.58 -5.86
CA ILE A 65 7.25 -4.97 -4.73
C ILE A 65 8.35 -4.03 -5.24
N ASP A 66 9.02 -4.42 -6.33
CA ASP A 66 10.11 -3.68 -6.97
C ASP A 66 9.64 -2.35 -7.57
N ALA A 67 8.35 -2.19 -7.86
CA ALA A 67 7.78 -0.94 -8.34
C ALA A 67 7.72 0.11 -7.23
N LEU A 68 7.31 -0.30 -6.02
CA LEU A 68 7.29 0.57 -4.85
C LEU A 68 8.70 0.93 -4.37
N GLU A 69 9.63 -0.02 -4.42
CA GLU A 69 11.05 0.26 -4.16
C GLU A 69 11.57 1.32 -5.14
N SER A 70 11.30 1.19 -6.44
CA SER A 70 11.69 2.18 -7.45
C SER A 70 11.17 3.59 -7.14
N LEU A 71 9.90 3.68 -6.75
CA LEU A 71 9.28 4.96 -6.38
C LEU A 71 9.98 5.57 -5.16
N LEU A 72 10.21 4.80 -4.10
CA LEU A 72 10.89 5.29 -2.89
C LEU A 72 12.36 5.65 -3.16
N ASP A 73 13.06 4.88 -3.99
CA ASP A 73 14.46 5.14 -4.37
C ASP A 73 14.60 6.45 -5.15
N ASN A 74 13.55 6.85 -5.89
CA ASN A 74 13.46 8.12 -6.61
C ASN A 74 12.76 9.22 -5.79
N GLY A 75 12.65 9.05 -4.47
CA GLY A 75 12.18 10.10 -3.56
C GLY A 75 10.66 10.31 -3.53
N ALA A 76 9.86 9.41 -4.11
CA ALA A 76 8.41 9.50 -4.02
C ALA A 76 7.93 9.25 -2.58
N ALA A 77 6.94 10.02 -2.13
CA ALA A 77 6.25 9.76 -0.87
C ALA A 77 5.12 8.74 -1.09
N MET A 78 5.25 7.53 -0.54
CA MET A 78 4.28 6.46 -0.75
C MET A 78 3.47 6.14 0.51
N TYR A 79 2.18 5.91 0.30
CA TYR A 79 1.19 5.65 1.35
C TYR A 79 0.38 4.39 1.05
N SER A 80 -0.06 3.70 2.10
CA SER A 80 -0.92 2.54 2.04
C SER A 80 -2.30 2.86 2.59
N LEU A 81 -3.33 2.53 1.81
CA LEU A 81 -4.72 2.52 2.23
C LEU A 81 -5.36 1.19 1.79
N GLY A 82 -5.63 0.32 2.75
CA GLY A 82 -6.08 -1.06 2.48
C GLY A 82 -7.42 -1.16 1.72
N SER A 83 -8.31 -0.17 1.86
CA SER A 83 -9.61 -0.08 1.18
C SER A 83 -9.56 0.73 -0.14
N LEU A 84 -8.37 1.10 -0.62
CA LEU A 84 -8.23 1.90 -1.83
C LEU A 84 -8.79 1.17 -3.06
N HIS A 85 -9.63 1.87 -3.81
CA HIS A 85 -10.10 1.44 -5.13
C HIS A 85 -10.00 2.52 -6.22
N ALA A 86 -9.93 3.80 -5.82
CA ALA A 86 -9.84 4.92 -6.74
C ALA A 86 -8.53 4.87 -7.56
N LYS A 87 -8.61 5.25 -8.84
CA LYS A 87 -7.43 5.53 -9.64
C LYS A 87 -7.53 6.94 -10.20
N VAL A 88 -6.62 7.76 -9.72
CA VAL A 88 -6.59 9.20 -9.99
C VAL A 88 -5.15 9.59 -10.17
N TYR A 89 -4.86 10.40 -11.18
CA TYR A 89 -3.53 10.92 -11.50
C TYR A 89 -3.64 12.42 -11.65
N VAL A 90 -2.98 13.18 -10.78
CA VAL A 90 -3.08 14.64 -10.77
C VAL A 90 -1.71 15.22 -11.08
N PHE A 91 -1.60 15.74 -12.29
CA PHE A 91 -0.46 16.50 -12.80
C PHE A 91 -0.69 18.00 -12.56
N ASP A 92 0.27 18.83 -12.96
CA ASP A 92 0.26 20.27 -12.71
C ASP A 92 -1.00 20.96 -13.27
N GLU A 93 -1.31 20.69 -14.54
CA GLU A 93 -2.40 21.38 -15.25
C GLU A 93 -3.63 20.49 -15.50
N CYS A 94 -3.55 19.19 -15.16
CA CYS A 94 -4.66 18.27 -15.39
C CYS A 94 -4.79 17.18 -14.33
N ALA A 95 -6.01 16.64 -14.22
CA ALA A 95 -6.32 15.48 -13.40
C ALA A 95 -7.03 14.42 -14.25
N ILE A 96 -6.60 13.17 -14.12
CA ILE A 96 -7.19 12.02 -14.80
C ILE A 96 -7.87 11.14 -13.77
N VAL A 97 -9.16 10.89 -13.95
CA VAL A 97 -9.95 9.95 -13.15
C VAL A 97 -10.35 8.80 -14.07
N THR A 98 -9.92 7.58 -13.75
CA THR A 98 -9.98 6.45 -14.68
C THR A 98 -10.23 5.11 -13.98
N SER A 99 -10.64 4.11 -14.75
CA SER A 99 -10.69 2.71 -14.32
C SER A 99 -9.32 2.01 -14.37
N ALA A 100 -8.33 2.62 -15.05
CA ALA A 100 -6.99 2.07 -15.23
C ALA A 100 -6.12 2.13 -13.96
N ASN A 101 -5.50 1.00 -13.59
CA ASN A 101 -4.42 0.97 -12.60
C ASN A 101 -3.08 1.40 -13.21
N LEU A 102 -2.10 1.72 -12.36
CA LEU A 102 -0.72 2.01 -12.72
C LEU A 102 0.04 0.72 -13.04
N THR A 103 -0.43 0.05 -14.10
CA THR A 103 0.06 -1.24 -14.57
C THR A 103 0.02 -1.22 -16.08
N ARG A 104 0.94 -1.92 -16.75
CA ARG A 104 0.91 -2.02 -18.21
C ARG A 104 -0.45 -2.46 -18.75
N PRO A 105 -1.12 -3.50 -18.21
CA PRO A 105 -2.46 -3.84 -18.67
C PRO A 105 -3.45 -2.68 -18.53
N GLY A 106 -3.48 -1.98 -17.39
CA GLY A 106 -4.36 -0.82 -17.20
C GLY A 106 -4.04 0.37 -18.11
N LEU A 107 -2.79 0.56 -18.52
CA LEU A 107 -2.42 1.68 -19.37
C LEU A 107 -2.55 1.38 -20.88
N SER A 108 -2.37 0.11 -21.29
CA SER A 108 -2.17 -0.25 -22.70
C SER A 108 -2.99 -1.42 -23.22
N GLU A 109 -3.53 -2.30 -22.38
CA GLU A 109 -4.11 -3.59 -22.83
C GLU A 109 -5.59 -3.75 -22.48
N ASN A 110 -5.97 -3.44 -21.25
CA ASN A 110 -7.35 -3.50 -20.78
C ASN A 110 -8.21 -2.46 -21.50
N VAL A 111 -9.50 -2.77 -21.63
CA VAL A 111 -10.50 -1.78 -22.06
C VAL A 111 -10.82 -0.88 -20.87
N GLU A 112 -10.25 0.32 -20.87
CA GLU A 112 -10.35 1.28 -19.79
C GLU A 112 -11.00 2.58 -20.27
N TYR A 113 -11.67 3.28 -19.35
CA TYR A 113 -12.35 4.53 -19.64
C TYR A 113 -12.18 5.50 -18.49
N GLY A 114 -12.03 6.77 -18.82
CA GLY A 114 -11.87 7.83 -17.83
C GLY A 114 -12.18 9.19 -18.40
N ILE A 115 -11.96 10.18 -17.55
CA ILE A 115 -12.05 11.59 -17.91
C ILE A 115 -10.75 12.27 -17.54
N GLU A 116 -10.35 13.23 -18.37
CA GLU A 116 -9.35 14.23 -18.04
C GLU A 116 -10.08 15.51 -17.67
N VAL A 117 -9.59 16.20 -16.65
CA VAL A 117 -10.04 17.51 -16.22
C VAL A 117 -8.88 18.48 -16.32
N THR A 118 -9.11 19.62 -16.97
CA THR A 118 -8.13 20.73 -17.14
C THR A 118 -8.64 22.05 -16.58
N GLU A 119 -9.84 22.08 -15.98
CA GLU A 119 -10.33 23.27 -15.28
C GLU A 119 -9.56 23.46 -13.96
N PRO A 120 -8.79 24.56 -13.77
CA PRO A 120 -7.84 24.68 -12.66
C PRO A 120 -8.46 24.53 -11.26
N SER A 121 -9.65 25.08 -11.05
CA SER A 121 -10.41 24.95 -9.79
C SER A 121 -10.74 23.50 -9.47
N LEU A 122 -11.08 22.71 -10.48
CA LEU A 122 -11.46 21.30 -10.31
C LEU A 122 -10.22 20.41 -10.16
N VAL A 123 -9.13 20.70 -10.88
CA VAL A 123 -7.83 20.04 -10.70
C VAL A 123 -7.33 20.21 -9.26
N GLU A 124 -7.38 21.43 -8.72
CA GLU A 124 -6.96 21.70 -7.34
C GLU A 124 -7.87 21.01 -6.32
N THR A 125 -9.18 20.95 -6.59
CA THR A 125 -10.13 20.20 -5.74
C THR A 125 -9.77 18.72 -5.69
N ILE A 126 -9.53 18.08 -6.86
CA ILE A 126 -9.16 16.67 -6.94
C ILE A 126 -7.80 16.42 -6.24
N ARG A 127 -6.85 17.34 -6.40
CA ARG A 127 -5.55 17.29 -5.71
C ARG A 127 -5.72 17.33 -4.19
N SER A 128 -6.53 18.26 -3.68
CA SER A 128 -6.82 18.39 -2.26
C SER A 128 -7.46 17.11 -1.69
N ASP A 129 -8.46 16.55 -2.38
CA ASP A 129 -9.12 15.31 -1.97
C ASP A 129 -8.13 14.14 -1.87
N LEU A 130 -7.18 14.06 -2.80
CA LEU A 130 -6.13 13.05 -2.80
C LEU A 130 -5.11 13.26 -1.67
N GLN A 131 -4.74 14.50 -1.37
CA GLN A 131 -3.89 14.81 -0.22
C GLN A 131 -4.57 14.48 1.12
N ASP A 132 -5.89 14.64 1.21
CA ASP A 132 -6.67 14.21 2.37
C ASP A 132 -6.77 12.68 2.49
N LEU A 133 -6.66 11.94 1.38
CA LEU A 133 -6.42 10.49 1.43
C LEU A 133 -5.03 10.18 2.01
N PHE A 134 -3.97 10.88 1.58
CA PHE A 134 -2.62 10.66 2.09
C PHE A 134 -2.53 10.87 3.60
N LYS A 135 -3.17 11.93 4.13
CA LYS A 135 -3.22 12.22 5.58
C LYS A 135 -3.85 11.10 6.42
N ARG A 136 -4.74 10.30 5.84
CA ARG A 136 -5.45 9.19 6.50
C ARG A 136 -4.82 7.83 6.23
N ALA A 137 -3.91 7.76 5.28
CA ALA A 137 -3.19 6.56 4.89
C ALA A 137 -1.93 6.39 5.75
N SER A 138 -1.40 5.18 5.79
CA SER A 138 -0.15 4.89 6.51
C SER A 138 1.04 5.06 5.59
N VAL A 139 2.10 5.70 6.05
CA VAL A 139 3.34 5.85 5.27
C VAL A 139 3.93 4.46 5.02
N ILE A 140 4.30 4.17 3.77
CA ILE A 140 5.00 2.94 3.40
C ILE A 140 6.47 3.13 3.73
N GLU A 141 6.92 2.45 4.79
CA GLU A 141 8.32 2.45 5.20
C GLU A 141 9.13 1.39 4.42
N ARG A 142 10.43 1.66 4.20
CA ARG A 142 11.33 0.71 3.52
C ARG A 142 11.39 -0.66 4.21
N SER A 143 11.28 -0.68 5.53
CA SER A 143 11.23 -1.89 6.36
C SER A 143 10.06 -2.82 5.98
N TRP A 144 8.94 -2.28 5.48
CA TRP A 144 7.79 -3.07 5.05
C TRP A 144 8.08 -3.80 3.73
N LEU A 145 8.77 -3.12 2.79
CA LEU A 145 9.20 -3.69 1.52
C LEU A 145 10.19 -4.84 1.76
N GLU A 146 11.18 -4.63 2.62
CA GLU A 146 12.16 -5.64 3.00
C GLU A 146 11.49 -6.87 3.63
N SER A 147 10.60 -6.65 4.61
CA SER A 147 9.85 -7.74 5.27
C SER A 147 8.97 -8.50 4.27
N THR A 148 8.29 -7.77 3.38
CA THR A 148 7.44 -8.36 2.33
C THR A 148 8.25 -9.16 1.32
N ARG A 149 9.42 -8.67 0.92
CA ARG A 149 10.33 -9.40 0.03
C ARG A 149 10.86 -10.69 0.68
N LEU A 150 11.15 -10.66 1.97
CA LEU A 150 11.52 -11.86 2.74
C LEU A 150 10.36 -12.86 2.83
N LEU A 151 9.13 -12.38 3.06
CA LEU A 151 7.92 -13.20 3.02
C LEU A 151 7.76 -13.90 1.68
N LEU A 152 7.77 -13.14 0.58
CA LEU A 152 7.58 -13.67 -0.77
C LEU A 152 8.59 -14.76 -1.14
N LYS A 153 9.83 -14.65 -0.65
CA LYS A 153 10.88 -15.67 -0.86
C LYS A 153 10.66 -16.97 -0.08
N ARG A 154 9.89 -16.92 1.01
CA ARG A 154 9.70 -18.05 1.93
C ARG A 154 8.35 -18.73 1.79
N VAL A 155 7.35 -18.05 1.22
CA VAL A 155 6.05 -18.64 0.92
C VAL A 155 6.22 -19.72 -0.15
N SER A 156 5.89 -20.96 0.22
CA SER A 156 5.91 -22.10 -0.69
C SER A 156 4.77 -22.00 -1.73
N PRO A 157 4.86 -22.71 -2.87
CA PRO A 157 3.77 -22.77 -3.85
C PRO A 157 2.44 -23.26 -3.27
N HIS A 158 2.48 -24.15 -2.27
CA HIS A 158 1.29 -24.63 -1.57
C HIS A 158 0.65 -23.53 -0.72
N GLU A 159 1.46 -22.81 0.08
CA GLU A 159 0.98 -21.67 0.88
C GLU A 159 0.45 -20.55 -0.01
N LYS A 160 1.09 -20.30 -1.16
CA LYS A 160 0.58 -19.36 -2.17
C LYS A 160 -0.84 -19.72 -2.63
N LEU A 161 -1.06 -21.00 -2.94
CA LEU A 161 -2.37 -21.50 -3.34
C LEU A 161 -3.41 -21.37 -2.21
N CYS A 162 -3.01 -21.58 -0.96
CA CYS A 162 -3.86 -21.35 0.21
C CYS A 162 -4.24 -19.87 0.34
N TYR A 163 -3.31 -18.95 0.20
CA TYR A 163 -3.57 -17.50 0.23
C TYR A 163 -4.49 -17.03 -0.90
N GLU A 164 -4.31 -17.56 -2.12
CA GLU A 164 -5.14 -17.20 -3.27
C GLU A 164 -6.58 -17.74 -3.14
N ARG A 165 -6.77 -18.84 -2.41
CA ARG A 165 -8.08 -19.48 -2.17
C ARG A 165 -8.77 -19.01 -0.90
N ALA A 166 -8.01 -18.57 0.09
CA ALA A 166 -8.54 -18.06 1.35
C ALA A 166 -9.10 -16.65 1.14
N ALA A 167 -10.39 -16.60 0.80
CA ALA A 167 -11.21 -15.43 1.06
C ALA A 167 -11.46 -15.22 2.58
N ASN A 168 -11.09 -16.18 3.44
CA ASN A 168 -10.91 -16.07 4.89
C ASN A 168 -10.19 -17.34 5.41
N ASP A 169 -9.18 -17.12 6.26
CA ASP A 169 -8.49 -18.03 7.18
C ASP A 169 -7.73 -19.28 6.65
N VAL A 170 -6.51 -19.51 7.19
CA VAL A 170 -6.10 -20.68 8.01
C VAL A 170 -4.61 -21.09 7.84
N ILE A 171 -3.79 -20.76 8.85
CA ILE A 171 -2.81 -21.57 9.63
C ILE A 171 -1.52 -22.08 8.94
N ALA A 172 -1.43 -22.14 7.61
CA ALA A 172 -0.17 -22.49 6.95
C ALA A 172 0.68 -21.23 6.69
N GLY A 173 1.43 -20.75 7.68
CA GLY A 173 2.39 -19.68 7.44
C GLY A 173 2.85 -18.83 8.61
N ARG A 174 2.29 -18.98 9.83
CA ARG A 174 2.65 -18.11 10.98
C ARG A 174 4.14 -18.05 11.27
N ASN A 175 4.83 -19.18 11.19
CA ASN A 175 6.29 -19.23 11.38
C ASN A 175 7.04 -18.54 10.22
N VAL A 176 6.59 -18.75 8.98
CA VAL A 176 7.14 -18.07 7.80
C VAL A 176 6.99 -16.56 7.92
N ILE A 177 5.82 -16.10 8.38
CA ILE A 177 5.54 -14.70 8.63
C ILE A 177 6.42 -14.17 9.76
N LEU A 178 6.40 -14.82 10.91
CA LEU A 178 7.19 -14.40 12.06
C LEU A 178 8.69 -14.31 11.74
N ASP A 179 9.23 -15.25 10.98
CA ASP A 179 10.65 -15.26 10.63
C ASP A 179 11.02 -14.13 9.66
N SER A 180 10.07 -13.66 8.86
CA SER A 180 10.29 -12.63 7.83
C SER A 180 10.17 -11.20 8.35
N LEU A 181 9.41 -11.01 9.43
CA LEU A 181 9.27 -9.71 10.09
C LEU A 181 10.55 -9.41 10.86
N THR A 182 10.83 -8.11 11.08
CA THR A 182 11.96 -7.65 11.88
C THR A 182 11.53 -6.56 12.86
N GLY A 183 12.39 -6.28 13.85
CA GLY A 183 12.14 -5.22 14.83
C GLY A 183 10.78 -5.32 15.53
N TRP A 184 10.12 -4.18 15.68
CA TRP A 184 8.83 -4.08 16.35
C TRP A 184 7.73 -4.92 15.70
N LEU A 185 7.71 -5.05 14.36
CA LEU A 185 6.73 -5.89 13.66
C LEU A 185 6.86 -7.35 14.12
N LYS A 186 8.09 -7.88 14.18
CA LYS A 186 8.34 -9.25 14.66
C LYS A 186 7.95 -9.42 16.12
N ALA A 187 8.38 -8.50 16.98
CA ALA A 187 8.11 -8.58 18.42
C ALA A 187 6.61 -8.56 18.70
N VAL A 188 5.88 -7.59 18.15
CA VAL A 188 4.43 -7.46 18.35
C VAL A 188 3.68 -8.64 17.74
N TYR A 189 4.03 -9.06 16.52
CA TYR A 189 3.41 -10.23 15.90
C TYR A 189 3.65 -11.51 16.70
N SER A 190 4.86 -11.72 17.24
CA SER A 190 5.15 -12.85 18.13
C SER A 190 4.25 -12.87 19.37
N LEU A 191 3.99 -11.70 19.97
CA LEU A 191 3.14 -11.58 21.16
C LEU A 191 1.67 -11.85 20.84
N ILE A 192 1.19 -11.40 19.66
CA ILE A 192 -0.14 -11.77 19.16
C ILE A 192 -0.25 -13.30 19.05
N LEU A 193 0.76 -13.97 18.49
CA LEU A 193 0.77 -15.43 18.38
C LEU A 193 0.78 -16.13 19.75
N GLN A 194 1.44 -15.55 20.75
CA GLN A 194 1.47 -16.10 22.11
C GLN A 194 0.10 -16.07 22.80
N LEU A 195 -0.79 -15.14 22.45
CA LEU A 195 -2.17 -15.13 22.95
C LEU A 195 -2.94 -16.40 22.57
N SER A 196 -2.51 -17.10 21.51
CA SER A 196 -3.14 -18.34 21.03
C SER A 196 -4.63 -18.17 20.69
N LYS A 197 -5.00 -16.99 20.19
CA LYS A 197 -6.36 -16.63 19.78
C LYS A 197 -6.37 -16.08 18.34
N MET A 198 -7.48 -16.27 17.64
CA MET A 198 -7.72 -15.60 16.35
C MET A 198 -8.17 -14.16 16.55
N GLU A 199 -8.96 -13.90 17.59
CA GLU A 199 -9.41 -12.56 17.96
C GLU A 199 -8.67 -12.07 19.22
N PHE A 200 -8.24 -10.81 19.20
CA PHE A 200 -7.55 -10.19 20.33
C PHE A 200 -7.86 -8.70 20.42
N THR A 201 -7.55 -8.09 21.55
CA THR A 201 -7.82 -6.68 21.85
C THR A 201 -6.54 -5.85 22.00
N LEU A 202 -6.65 -4.55 21.76
CA LEU A 202 -5.58 -3.59 22.03
C LEU A 202 -5.17 -3.62 23.52
N ASP A 203 -6.13 -3.82 24.43
CA ASP A 203 -5.86 -3.87 25.87
C ASP A 203 -5.07 -5.13 26.25
N GLU A 204 -5.36 -6.28 25.64
CA GLU A 204 -4.53 -7.48 25.80
C GLU A 204 -3.09 -7.23 25.31
N MET A 205 -2.92 -6.45 24.23
CA MET A 205 -1.59 -6.09 23.75
C MET A 205 -0.85 -5.14 24.69
N TYR A 206 -1.54 -4.23 25.37
CA TYR A 206 -0.93 -3.41 26.42
C TYR A 206 -0.48 -4.21 27.64
N GLY A 207 -1.02 -5.42 27.85
CA GLY A 207 -0.50 -6.37 28.84
C GLY A 207 0.98 -6.75 28.64
N PHE A 208 1.52 -6.56 27.43
CA PHE A 208 2.92 -6.83 27.10
C PHE A 208 3.83 -5.59 27.13
N GLU A 209 3.37 -4.45 27.64
CA GLU A 209 4.19 -3.22 27.69
C GLU A 209 5.53 -3.43 28.42
N SER A 210 5.54 -4.13 29.56
CA SER A 210 6.77 -4.42 30.29
C SER A 210 7.76 -5.26 29.48
N VAL A 211 7.26 -6.30 28.78
CA VAL A 211 8.07 -7.17 27.91
C VAL A 211 8.70 -6.35 26.78
N LEU A 212 7.91 -5.50 26.13
CA LEU A 212 8.39 -4.66 25.03
C LEU A 212 9.33 -3.54 25.50
N ALA A 213 9.13 -3.00 26.70
CA ALA A 213 10.04 -2.03 27.32
C ALA A 213 11.42 -2.63 27.58
N GLU A 214 11.49 -3.89 28.03
CA GLU A 214 12.74 -4.62 28.21
C GLU A 214 13.45 -4.89 26.87
N MET A 215 12.70 -5.24 25.83
CA MET A 215 13.25 -5.49 24.49
C MET A 215 13.72 -4.21 23.79
N TYR A 216 13.09 -3.07 24.07
CA TYR A 216 13.35 -1.78 23.44
C TYR A 216 13.51 -0.67 24.48
N PRO A 217 14.58 -0.70 25.30
CA PRO A 217 14.74 0.17 26.47
C PRO A 217 14.83 1.67 26.14
N ASP A 218 15.25 2.01 24.92
CA ASP A 218 15.36 3.40 24.47
C ASP A 218 13.99 4.02 24.13
N ASN A 219 12.93 3.22 23.97
CA ASN A 219 11.61 3.71 23.60
C ASN A 219 10.76 4.05 24.83
N ARG A 220 10.50 5.34 25.04
CA ARG A 220 9.70 5.84 26.17
C ARG A 220 8.18 5.83 25.93
N HIS A 221 7.74 5.40 24.75
CA HIS A 221 6.34 5.47 24.30
C HIS A 221 5.84 4.10 23.81
N ILE A 222 5.98 3.07 24.65
CA ILE A 222 5.68 1.67 24.31
C ILE A 222 4.23 1.48 23.85
N ALA A 223 3.23 1.95 24.61
CA ALA A 223 1.81 1.86 24.24
C ALA A 223 1.51 2.47 22.86
N ALA A 224 2.08 3.65 22.58
CA ALA A 224 1.92 4.31 21.29
C ALA A 224 2.56 3.49 20.17
N LYS A 225 3.74 2.89 20.42
CA LYS A 225 4.43 2.05 19.44
C LYS A 225 3.72 0.72 19.19
N ILE A 226 3.10 0.12 20.20
CA ILE A 226 2.21 -1.04 20.04
C ILE A 226 1.08 -0.68 19.07
N ARG A 227 0.36 0.42 19.35
CA ARG A 227 -0.76 0.87 18.52
C ARG A 227 -0.33 1.14 17.07
N GLN A 228 0.80 1.82 16.88
CA GLN A 228 1.37 2.05 15.55
C GLN A 228 1.71 0.74 14.85
N THR A 229 2.34 -0.21 15.54
CA THR A 229 2.76 -1.49 14.96
C THR A 229 1.54 -2.35 14.58
N LEU A 230 0.46 -2.32 15.36
CA LEU A 230 -0.80 -2.97 14.99
C LEU A 230 -1.42 -2.34 13.74
N GLN A 231 -1.39 -1.01 13.60
CA GLN A 231 -1.84 -0.35 12.38
C GLN A 231 -1.00 -0.81 11.17
N TYR A 232 0.31 -0.96 11.34
CA TYR A 232 1.19 -1.43 10.27
C TYR A 232 0.91 -2.88 9.87
N LEU A 233 0.79 -3.78 10.85
CA LEU A 233 0.40 -5.19 10.61
C LEU A 233 -0.97 -5.27 9.92
N ARG A 234 -1.92 -4.39 10.29
CA ARG A 234 -3.23 -4.29 9.64
C ARG A 234 -3.11 -3.84 8.20
N ASP A 235 -2.34 -2.79 7.94
CA ASP A 235 -2.21 -2.24 6.60
C ASP A 235 -1.49 -3.19 5.66
N MET A 236 -0.52 -3.97 6.17
CA MET A 236 0.09 -5.10 5.46
C MET A 236 -0.89 -6.26 5.18
N GLY A 237 -2.04 -6.29 5.85
CA GLY A 237 -3.05 -7.34 5.74
C GLY A 237 -2.71 -8.62 6.53
N LEU A 238 -1.87 -8.53 7.57
CA LEU A 238 -1.54 -9.65 8.45
C LEU A 238 -2.55 -9.79 9.60
N ILE A 239 -3.19 -8.69 9.96
CA ILE A 239 -4.32 -8.63 10.90
C ILE A 239 -5.42 -7.74 10.32
N GLU A 240 -6.62 -7.83 10.87
CA GLU A 240 -7.77 -7.00 10.53
C GLU A 240 -8.27 -6.26 11.77
N PHE A 241 -8.70 -5.01 11.59
CA PHE A 241 -9.32 -4.25 12.66
C PHE A 241 -10.85 -4.37 12.56
N VAL A 242 -11.46 -5.01 13.56
CA VAL A 242 -12.90 -5.30 13.60
C VAL A 242 -13.68 -4.12 14.19
N GLY A 243 -13.08 -3.37 15.11
CA GLY A 243 -13.68 -2.20 15.75
C GLY A 243 -13.50 -2.19 17.26
N ARG A 244 -13.62 -1.00 17.90
CA ARG A 244 -13.53 -0.84 19.38
C ARG A 244 -12.26 -1.45 20.00
N GLY A 245 -11.13 -1.40 19.30
CA GLY A 245 -9.87 -1.98 19.76
C GLY A 245 -9.76 -3.50 19.55
N GLN A 246 -10.71 -4.15 18.87
CA GLN A 246 -10.68 -5.57 18.52
C GLN A 246 -10.02 -5.79 17.17
N TYR A 247 -9.24 -6.87 17.09
CA TYR A 247 -8.51 -7.30 15.91
C TYR A 247 -8.73 -8.78 15.66
N HIS A 248 -8.66 -9.17 14.38
CA HIS A 248 -8.64 -10.56 13.92
C HIS A 248 -7.29 -10.85 13.27
N LEU A 249 -6.72 -12.02 13.55
CA LEU A 249 -5.50 -12.49 12.92
C LEU A 249 -5.86 -13.17 11.59
N CYS A 250 -5.39 -12.63 10.47
CA CYS A 250 -5.76 -13.12 9.13
C CYS A 250 -5.08 -14.44 8.72
N CYS A 251 -4.20 -14.99 9.56
CA CYS A 251 -3.33 -16.13 9.25
C CYS A 251 -3.07 -17.07 10.44
#